data_AF-A0AAD8CNQ4-F1
#
_entry.id   AF-A0AAD8CNQ4-F1
#
_cell.length_a   1.000
_cell.length_b   1.000
_cell.length_c   1.000
_cell.angle_alpha   90.00
_cell.angle_beta   90.00
_cell.angle_gamma   90.00
#
_symmetry.space_group_name_H-M   'P 1'
#
loop_
_entity.id
_entity.type
_entity.pdbx_description
1 polymer ?
#
loop_
_entity_poly.entity_id
_entity_poly.type
_entity_poly.pdbx_seq_one_letter_code
_entity_poly.pdbx_strand_id
1 'polypeptide(L)'
;MSSGCQKTFSRAIPTRRVTVDDASKMPQDYSTTPGGTLFSTTPGGTRIIYDRKFLMECRNSAVARTPPRYLPNIPGVTSPNTGEDKPQTPSHETNHVDKTAAGDDSLFEMDI
;
A
#
# COMPACT_ATOMS: atom_id res chain seq x y z
N MET A 1 -38.76 15.98 25.98
CA MET A 1 -37.42 16.57 26.03
C MET A 1 -36.54 15.79 25.07
N SER A 2 -36.52 16.16 23.78
CA SER A 2 -35.73 15.45 22.75
C SER A 2 -34.35 16.10 22.69
N SER A 3 -33.32 15.35 23.09
CA SER A 3 -31.93 15.77 23.04
C SER A 3 -31.50 15.88 21.57
N GLY A 4 -31.22 17.11 21.12
CA GLY A 4 -30.73 17.34 19.75
C GLY A 4 -29.41 16.62 19.50
N CYS A 5 -29.34 15.87 18.40
CA CYS A 5 -28.12 15.26 17.88
C CYS A 5 -27.14 16.38 17.47
N GLN A 6 -26.07 16.58 18.24
CA GLN A 6 -25.02 17.52 17.87
C GLN A 6 -24.12 16.88 16.80
N LYS A 7 -24.14 17.44 15.57
CA LYS A 7 -23.18 17.09 14.52
C LYS A 7 -21.78 17.50 14.97
N THR A 8 -20.92 16.53 15.27
CA THR A 8 -19.49 16.76 15.49
C THR A 8 -18.80 16.91 14.14
N PHE A 9 -18.16 18.05 13.89
CA PHE A 9 -17.27 18.22 12.74
C PHE A 9 -15.90 17.62 13.05
N SER A 10 -15.39 16.74 12.17
CA SER A 10 -14.04 16.20 12.31
C SER A 10 -13.00 17.30 12.10
N ARG A 11 -12.00 17.35 12.98
CA ARG A 11 -10.84 18.25 12.82
C ARG A 11 -9.68 17.47 12.20
N ALA A 12 -8.90 18.13 11.36
CA ALA A 12 -7.73 17.51 10.74
C ALA A 12 -6.69 17.12 11.81
N ILE A 13 -6.14 15.91 11.67
CA ILE A 13 -5.10 15.40 12.57
C ILE A 13 -3.80 16.21 12.36
N PRO A 14 -3.20 16.78 13.42
CA PRO A 14 -1.91 17.45 13.31
C PRO A 14 -0.87 16.52 12.68
N THR A 15 -0.19 16.99 11.63
CA THR A 15 0.74 16.18 10.85
C THR A 15 2.14 16.78 10.87
N ARG A 16 3.14 15.97 11.22
CA ARG A 16 4.56 16.31 11.18
C ARG A 16 5.28 15.40 10.19
N ARG A 17 6.26 15.92 9.45
CA ARG A 17 7.14 15.13 8.58
C ARG A 17 8.54 15.04 9.19
N VAL A 18 9.17 13.87 9.07
CA VAL A 18 10.52 13.60 9.57
C VAL A 18 11.30 12.87 8.49
N THR A 19 12.48 13.38 8.14
CA THR A 19 13.41 12.67 7.26
C THR A 19 14.21 11.65 8.07
N VAL A 20 14.32 10.42 7.54
CA VAL A 20 15.07 9.32 8.14
C VAL A 20 16.30 9.05 7.27
N ASP A 21 17.48 9.21 7.86
CA ASP A 21 18.78 9.02 7.19
C ASP A 21 19.48 7.71 7.62
N ASP A 22 19.01 7.08 8.69
CA ASP A 22 19.59 5.86 9.23
C ASP A 22 18.49 4.98 9.85
N ALA A 23 18.71 3.67 9.85
CA ALA A 23 17.80 2.67 10.40
C ALA A 23 17.53 2.89 11.90
N SER A 24 18.53 3.36 12.66
CA SER A 24 18.39 3.63 14.10
C SER A 24 17.39 4.74 14.43
N LYS A 25 17.12 5.64 13.47
CA LYS A 25 16.18 6.76 13.62
C LYS A 25 14.74 6.36 13.28
N MET A 26 14.54 5.14 12.80
CA MET A 26 13.21 4.62 12.50
C MET A 26 12.51 4.17 13.80
N PRO A 27 11.24 4.54 14.02
CA PRO A 27 10.48 4.02 15.16
C PRO A 27 10.37 2.50 15.10
N GLN A 28 10.09 1.85 16.22
CA GLN A 28 9.80 0.40 16.24
C GLN A 28 8.35 0.09 15.89
N ASP A 29 7.46 1.06 16.02
CA ASP A 29 6.00 0.95 15.95
C ASP A 29 5.40 1.75 14.77
N TYR A 30 6.17 1.96 13.71
CA TYR A 30 5.65 2.58 12.49
C TYR A 30 4.70 1.63 11.73
N SER A 31 3.81 2.20 10.96
CA SER A 31 2.90 1.53 10.04
C SER A 31 3.09 2.02 8.61
N THR A 32 2.55 1.28 7.65
CA THR A 32 2.67 1.60 6.21
C THR A 32 1.29 1.61 5.56
N THR A 33 0.98 2.65 4.80
CA THR A 33 -0.23 2.67 3.97
C THR A 33 -0.05 1.77 2.73
N PRO A 34 -1.13 1.33 2.05
CA PRO A 34 -1.00 0.60 0.78
C PRO A 34 -0.16 1.34 -0.29
N GLY A 35 -0.14 2.68 -0.25
CA GLY A 35 0.73 3.50 -1.11
C GLY A 35 2.20 3.58 -0.70
N GLY A 36 2.61 2.86 0.35
CA GLY A 36 3.99 2.80 0.82
C GLY A 36 4.46 4.01 1.63
N THR A 37 3.53 4.80 2.19
CA THR A 37 3.87 5.91 3.10
C THR A 37 4.02 5.39 4.51
N LEU A 38 5.17 5.66 5.13
CA LEU A 38 5.44 5.30 6.52
C LEU A 38 4.90 6.36 7.46
N PHE A 39 4.19 5.94 8.50
CA PHE A 39 3.62 6.84 9.48
C PHE A 39 3.51 6.21 10.86
N SER A 40 3.40 7.03 11.90
CA SER A 40 3.01 6.62 13.24
C SER A 40 2.05 7.65 13.83
N THR A 41 1.38 7.30 14.93
CA THR A 41 0.57 8.25 15.68
C THR A 41 1.02 8.21 17.13
N THR A 42 1.42 9.37 17.64
CA THR A 42 1.78 9.50 19.06
C THR A 42 0.53 9.46 19.92
N PRO A 43 0.60 9.07 21.22
CA PRO A 43 -0.55 9.11 22.13
C PRO A 43 -1.25 10.47 22.22
N GLY A 44 -0.52 11.58 21.96
CA GLY A 44 -1.07 12.93 21.86
C GLY A 44 -1.86 13.22 20.56
N GLY A 45 -2.09 12.21 19.72
CA GLY A 45 -2.89 12.31 18.50
C GLY A 45 -2.18 12.95 17.31
N THR A 46 -0.88 13.25 17.39
CA THR A 46 -0.13 13.78 16.24
C THR A 46 0.30 12.65 15.32
N ARG A 47 0.00 12.78 14.03
CA ARG A 47 0.48 11.90 12.96
C ARG A 47 1.87 12.31 12.53
N ILE A 48 2.81 11.38 12.53
CA ILE A 48 4.16 11.59 12.04
C ILE A 48 4.31 10.80 10.74
N ILE A 49 4.77 11.46 9.67
CA ILE A 49 5.11 10.83 8.39
C ILE A 49 6.63 10.76 8.29
N TYR A 50 7.15 9.55 8.07
CA TYR A 50 8.58 9.30 7.92
C TYR A 50 8.94 9.20 6.44
N ASP A 51 9.94 9.97 6.00
CA ASP A 51 10.44 9.85 4.62
C ASP A 51 11.21 8.53 4.45
N ARG A 52 10.97 7.83 3.35
CA ARG A 52 11.67 6.58 3.00
C ARG A 52 13.03 6.78 2.33
N LYS A 53 13.65 7.97 2.43
CA LYS A 53 14.86 8.31 1.64
C LYS A 53 15.99 7.31 1.86
N PHE A 54 16.33 7.01 3.11
CA PHE A 54 17.33 6.01 3.46
C PHE A 54 17.04 4.64 2.84
N LEU A 55 15.81 4.12 2.97
CA LEU A 55 15.42 2.84 2.39
C LEU A 55 15.56 2.83 0.86
N MET A 56 15.17 3.92 0.20
CA MET A 56 15.30 4.05 -1.26
C MET A 56 16.76 4.16 -1.71
N GLU A 57 17.63 4.72 -0.88
CA GLU A 57 19.07 4.75 -1.12
C GLU A 57 19.69 3.35 -0.98
N CYS A 58 19.26 2.54 -0.01
CA CYS A 58 19.71 1.15 0.15
C CYS A 58 19.47 0.29 -1.11
N ARG A 59 18.45 0.59 -1.92
CA ARG A 59 18.20 -0.08 -3.22
C ARG A 59 19.40 0.02 -4.17
N ASN A 60 20.20 1.08 -4.08
CA ASN A 60 21.35 1.30 -4.95
C ASN A 60 22.62 0.58 -4.46
N SER A 61 22.58 -0.05 -3.28
CA SER A 61 23.72 -0.79 -2.74
C SER A 61 24.06 -2.03 -3.57
N ALA A 62 25.33 -2.45 -3.54
CA ALA A 62 25.77 -3.66 -4.23
C ALA A 62 25.01 -4.91 -3.74
N VAL A 63 24.72 -4.99 -2.44
CA VAL A 63 23.99 -6.11 -1.82
C VAL A 63 22.59 -6.24 -2.40
N ALA A 64 21.87 -5.13 -2.59
CA ALA A 64 20.53 -5.14 -3.17
C ALA A 64 20.49 -5.64 -4.63
N ARG A 65 21.62 -5.63 -5.34
CA ARG A 65 21.75 -6.14 -6.72
C ARG A 65 22.14 -7.61 -6.77
N THR A 66 22.38 -8.25 -5.63
CA THR A 66 22.66 -9.68 -5.58
C THR A 66 21.36 -10.49 -5.48
N PRO A 67 21.09 -11.43 -6.40
CA PRO A 67 19.93 -12.30 -6.29
C PRO A 67 19.95 -13.10 -4.98
N PRO A 68 18.82 -13.22 -4.26
CA PRO A 68 18.76 -14.03 -3.04
C PRO A 68 19.09 -15.50 -3.34
N ARG A 69 19.91 -16.11 -2.47
CA ARG A 69 20.23 -17.53 -2.59
C ARG A 69 18.98 -18.35 -2.35
N TYR A 70 18.81 -19.41 -3.14
CA TYR A 70 17.69 -20.38 -3.02
C TYR A 70 16.29 -19.78 -3.26
N LEU A 71 16.19 -18.63 -3.96
CA LEU A 71 14.89 -18.10 -4.37
C LEU A 71 14.27 -19.03 -5.43
N PRO A 72 13.06 -19.57 -5.22
CA PRO A 72 12.42 -20.46 -6.19
C PRO A 72 12.12 -19.70 -7.48
N ASN A 73 12.20 -20.39 -8.62
CA ASN A 73 11.86 -19.81 -9.92
C ASN A 73 10.36 -19.96 -10.20
N ILE A 74 9.59 -18.91 -9.94
CA ILE A 74 8.14 -18.84 -10.11
C ILE A 74 7.87 -17.90 -11.29
N PRO A 75 7.34 -18.41 -12.42
CA PRO A 75 7.00 -17.59 -13.59
C PRO A 75 6.09 -16.42 -13.21
N GLY A 76 6.44 -15.22 -13.67
CA GLY A 76 5.68 -13.99 -13.41
C GLY A 76 5.88 -13.36 -12.02
N VAL A 77 6.64 -14.00 -11.11
CA VAL A 77 6.90 -13.47 -9.76
C VAL A 77 8.39 -13.25 -9.50
N THR A 78 9.18 -14.32 -9.55
CA THR A 78 10.61 -14.31 -9.17
C THR A 78 11.54 -14.60 -10.34
N SER A 79 11.00 -15.09 -11.47
CA SER A 79 11.78 -15.28 -12.69
C SER A 79 12.32 -13.93 -13.19
N PRO A 80 13.61 -13.85 -13.60
CA PRO A 80 14.12 -12.68 -14.27
C PRO A 80 13.28 -12.39 -15.51
N ASN A 81 12.94 -11.13 -15.73
CA ASN A 81 12.24 -10.73 -16.96
C ASN A 81 13.27 -10.72 -18.11
N THR A 82 13.59 -11.89 -18.65
CA THR A 82 14.27 -12.02 -19.94
C THR A 82 13.28 -11.50 -20.96
N GLY A 83 13.57 -10.38 -21.62
CA GLY A 83 12.66 -9.64 -22.51
C GLY A 83 12.30 -10.38 -23.81
N GLU A 84 11.76 -11.58 -23.71
CA GLU A 84 11.07 -12.28 -24.77
C GLU A 84 9.58 -12.27 -24.43
N ASP A 85 8.87 -11.29 -25.01
CA ASP A 85 7.42 -11.18 -25.04
C ASP A 85 6.83 -12.45 -25.69
N LYS A 86 6.73 -13.52 -24.91
CA LYS A 86 5.98 -14.70 -25.29
C LYS A 86 4.52 -14.39 -24.99
N PRO A 87 3.60 -14.50 -25.98
CA PRO A 87 2.20 -14.14 -25.76
C PRO A 87 1.64 -14.92 -24.58
N GLN A 88 1.19 -14.19 -23.56
CA GLN A 88 0.46 -14.74 -22.43
C GLN A 88 -0.74 -15.51 -22.99
N THR A 89 -0.76 -16.83 -22.81
CA THR A 89 -1.98 -17.61 -22.93
C THR A 89 -2.94 -17.14 -21.84
N PRO A 90 -4.13 -16.62 -22.17
CA PRO A 90 -5.09 -16.20 -21.15
C PRO A 90 -5.68 -17.46 -20.52
N SER A 91 -5.15 -17.87 -19.36
CA SER A 91 -5.86 -18.79 -18.45
C SER A 91 -6.55 -17.95 -17.39
N HIS A 92 -7.59 -17.26 -17.83
CA HIS A 92 -8.65 -16.78 -16.95
C HIS A 92 -9.97 -17.06 -17.67
N GLU A 93 -10.49 -18.28 -17.51
CA GLU A 93 -11.88 -18.56 -17.86
C GLU A 93 -12.79 -17.88 -16.83
N THR A 94 -12.91 -16.56 -16.94
CA THR A 94 -14.13 -15.88 -16.55
C THR A 94 -15.17 -16.20 -17.60
N ASN A 95 -16.06 -17.14 -17.27
CA ASN A 95 -17.33 -17.31 -17.95
C ASN A 95 -18.14 -16.02 -17.78
N HIS A 96 -17.91 -15.05 -18.65
CA HIS A 96 -18.74 -13.85 -18.79
C HIS A 96 -19.83 -14.18 -19.81
N VAL A 97 -20.99 -14.62 -19.33
CA VAL A 97 -22.22 -14.56 -20.11
C VAL A 97 -22.58 -13.08 -20.19
N ASP A 98 -22.32 -12.47 -21.35
CA ASP A 98 -22.90 -11.18 -21.71
C ASP A 98 -24.42 -11.30 -21.71
N LYS A 99 -25.05 -10.75 -20.67
CA LYS A 99 -26.44 -10.32 -20.72
C LYS A 99 -26.49 -8.83 -20.40
N THR A 100 -26.48 -8.06 -21.47
CA THR A 100 -26.98 -6.69 -21.54
C THR A 100 -28.35 -6.59 -20.87
N ALA A 101 -28.45 -5.81 -19.79
CA ALA A 101 -29.60 -4.95 -19.47
C ALA A 101 -29.34 -4.20 -18.16
N ALA A 102 -29.73 -2.92 -18.16
CA ALA A 102 -29.71 -1.95 -17.07
C ALA A 102 -29.93 -2.51 -15.64
N GLY A 103 -29.13 -2.02 -14.69
CA GLY A 103 -29.33 -2.22 -13.26
C GLY A 103 -28.20 -1.56 -12.48
N ASP A 104 -28.49 -0.37 -11.94
CA ASP A 104 -27.67 0.33 -10.95
C ASP A 104 -27.70 -0.48 -9.65
N ASP A 105 -26.61 -1.19 -9.34
CA ASP A 105 -26.37 -1.74 -8.01
C ASP A 105 -24.88 -1.59 -7.70
N SER A 106 -24.58 -0.58 -6.90
CA SER A 106 -23.23 -0.23 -6.47
C SER A 106 -22.64 -1.39 -5.68
N LEU A 107 -21.46 -1.86 -6.12
CA LEU A 107 -20.74 -3.04 -5.59
C LEU A 107 -20.41 -3.00 -4.08
N PHE A 108 -20.71 -1.89 -3.38
CA PHE A 108 -20.69 -1.81 -1.92
C PHE A 108 -21.82 -0.90 -1.43
N GLU A 109 -22.96 -1.48 -1.08
CA GLU A 109 -23.95 -0.80 -0.26
C GLU A 109 -23.40 -0.72 1.18
N MET A 110 -23.18 0.50 1.68
CA MET A 110 -22.79 0.75 3.06
C MET A 110 -24.08 0.85 3.88
N ASP A 111 -24.43 -0.20 4.62
CA ASP A 111 -25.52 -0.14 5.59
C ASP A 111 -25.23 1.00 6.61
N ILE A 112 -26.09 2.02 6.62
CA ILE A 112 -26.11 3.11 7.62
C ILE A 112 -27.40 3.09 8.43
#